data_AF-A0AAN6XV82-F1
#
_entry.id   AF-A0AAN6XV82-F1
#
_cell.length_a   1.000
_cell.length_b   1.000
_cell.length_c   1.000
_cell.angle_alpha   90.00
_cell.angle_beta   90.00
_cell.angle_gamma   90.00
#
_symmetry.space_group_name_H-M   'P 1'
#
loop_
_entity.id
_entity.type
_entity.pdbx_description
1 polymer ?
#
loop_
_entity_poly.entity_id
_entity_poly.type
_entity_poly.pdbx_seq_one_letter_code
_entity_poly.pdbx_strand_id
1 'polypeptide(L)'
;MRSIIKWGLLAAAPALVTAWGDVGHRTVGYLAEKYFTPKAAAIYTELLANDQGYDISDAATWADTIKPKMPWTKPWHYSSMSFWEIHIHFWRSRLQI
;
A
#
# COMPACT_ATOMS: atom_id res chain seq x y z
N MET A 1 17.63 -6.75 -50.06
CA MET A 1 16.70 -7.51 -49.20
C MET A 1 16.59 -6.80 -47.86
N ARG A 2 15.38 -6.43 -47.45
CA ARG A 2 15.10 -5.47 -46.38
C ARG A 2 15.36 -6.07 -44.99
N SER A 3 15.94 -5.25 -44.14
CA SER A 3 16.24 -5.42 -42.71
C SER A 3 15.07 -6.00 -41.89
N ILE A 4 15.28 -7.14 -41.23
CA ILE A 4 14.31 -7.74 -40.28
C ILE A 4 14.90 -7.93 -38.86
N ILE A 5 16.21 -7.72 -38.63
CA ILE A 5 16.87 -8.02 -37.34
C ILE A 5 16.88 -6.80 -36.40
N LYS A 6 15.75 -6.12 -36.21
CA LYS A 6 15.59 -5.10 -35.14
C LYS A 6 14.24 -5.19 -34.41
N TRP A 7 13.65 -6.38 -34.38
CA TRP A 7 12.47 -6.67 -33.55
C TRP A 7 12.72 -7.85 -32.62
N GLY A 8 13.96 -7.98 -32.12
CA GLY A 8 14.23 -8.83 -30.98
C GLY A 8 13.41 -8.29 -29.81
N LEU A 9 12.28 -8.97 -29.54
CA LEU A 9 11.35 -8.69 -28.48
C LEU A 9 12.11 -8.30 -27.21
N LEU A 10 12.02 -7.02 -26.84
CA LEU A 10 12.14 -6.62 -25.45
C LEU A 10 10.86 -7.10 -24.75
N ALA A 11 10.79 -8.42 -24.49
CA ALA A 11 9.82 -8.96 -23.57
C ALA A 11 10.23 -8.51 -22.17
N ALA A 12 9.86 -7.28 -21.81
CA ALA A 12 9.89 -6.82 -20.44
C ALA A 12 8.92 -7.71 -19.66
N ALA A 13 9.43 -8.78 -19.06
CA ALA A 13 8.70 -9.49 -18.04
C ALA A 13 8.31 -8.44 -16.99
N PRO A 14 7.02 -8.34 -16.59
CA PRO A 14 6.64 -7.41 -15.54
C PRO A 14 7.50 -7.75 -14.33
N ALA A 15 8.33 -6.80 -13.89
CA ALA A 15 9.03 -6.95 -12.63
C ALA A 15 7.96 -7.24 -11.57
N LEU A 16 8.16 -8.28 -10.77
CA LEU A 16 7.29 -8.56 -9.64
C LEU A 16 7.47 -7.41 -8.64
N VAL A 17 6.62 -6.39 -8.76
CA VAL A 17 6.60 -5.28 -7.83
C VAL A 17 5.90 -5.78 -6.56
N THR A 18 6.66 -5.89 -5.48
CA THR A 18 6.09 -6.07 -4.15
C THR A 18 5.43 -4.76 -3.75
N ALA A 19 4.16 -4.58 -4.10
CA ALA A 19 3.41 -3.39 -3.73
C ALA A 19 3.16 -3.38 -2.22
N TRP A 20 3.37 -2.20 -1.63
CA TRP A 20 3.33 -1.96 -0.19
C TRP A 20 4.43 -2.72 0.55
N GLY A 21 4.15 -3.83 1.23
CA GLY A 21 5.11 -4.50 2.12
C GLY A 21 5.74 -3.52 3.13
N ASP A 22 6.82 -3.92 3.79
CA ASP A 22 7.46 -3.06 4.80
C ASP A 22 7.90 -1.71 4.22
N VAL A 23 8.51 -1.73 3.03
CA VAL A 23 9.04 -0.53 2.38
C VAL A 23 7.93 0.46 2.04
N GLY A 24 6.82 0.00 1.45
CA GLY A 24 5.73 0.86 1.05
C GLY A 24 4.91 1.37 2.24
N HIS A 25 4.67 0.54 3.26
CA HIS A 25 4.03 1.00 4.51
C HIS A 25 4.86 2.11 5.18
N ARG A 26 6.18 1.90 5.31
CA ARG A 26 7.10 2.92 5.83
C ARG A 26 7.11 4.17 4.98
N THR A 27 7.17 4.03 3.65
CA THR A 27 7.19 5.17 2.73
C THR A 27 5.97 6.06 2.89
N VAL A 28 4.77 5.47 2.97
CA VAL A 28 3.54 6.25 3.18
C VAL A 28 3.51 6.88 4.56
N GLY A 29 3.89 6.14 5.61
CA GLY A 29 3.95 6.67 6.98
C GLY A 29 4.88 7.88 7.08
N TYR A 30 6.11 7.75 6.58
CA TYR A 30 7.10 8.82 6.55
C TYR A 30 6.62 10.02 5.73
N LEU A 31 5.96 9.79 4.58
CA LEU A 31 5.40 10.88 3.79
C LEU A 31 4.29 11.60 4.55
N ALA A 32 3.39 10.86 5.21
CA ALA A 32 2.29 11.43 5.97
C ALA A 32 2.77 12.35 7.10
N GLU A 33 3.84 11.96 7.80
CA GLU A 33 4.44 12.76 8.88
C GLU A 33 4.84 14.17 8.41
N LYS A 34 5.36 14.29 7.17
CA LYS A 34 5.75 15.59 6.59
C LYS A 34 4.58 16.56 6.42
N TYR A 35 3.36 16.05 6.40
CA TYR A 35 2.14 16.83 6.23
C TYR A 35 1.31 16.93 7.50
N PHE A 36 1.86 16.57 8.65
CA PHE A 36 1.16 16.73 9.92
C PHE A 36 0.90 18.19 10.24
N THR A 37 -0.32 18.45 10.72
CA THR A 37 -0.60 19.71 11.42
C THR A 37 0.13 19.71 12.77
N PRO A 38 0.40 20.89 13.37
CA PRO A 38 1.02 20.95 14.69
C PRO A 38 0.27 20.13 15.76
N LYS A 39 -1.07 20.08 15.67
CA LYS A 39 -1.91 19.26 16.55
C LYS A 39 -1.69 17.76 16.34
N ALA A 40 -1.63 17.31 15.09
CA ALA A 40 -1.37 15.90 14.77
C ALA A 40 0.03 15.48 15.23
N ALA A 41 1.04 16.33 15.00
CA ALA A 41 2.40 16.09 15.47
C ALA A 41 2.48 15.96 16.99
N ALA A 42 1.79 16.82 17.75
CA ALA A 42 1.76 16.72 19.21
C ALA A 42 1.17 15.38 19.71
N ILE A 43 0.04 14.95 19.14
CA ILE A 43 -0.59 13.66 19.48
C ILE A 43 0.33 12.49 19.12
N TYR A 44 0.94 12.54 17.94
CA TYR A 44 1.89 11.54 17.50
C TYR A 44 3.08 11.41 18.48
N THR A 45 3.71 12.54 18.84
CA THR A 45 4.86 12.57 19.77
C THR A 45 4.49 12.02 21.13
N GLU A 46 3.26 12.25 21.61
CA GLU A 46 2.76 11.68 22.86
C GLU A 46 2.52 10.17 22.77
N LEU A 47 1.82 9.71 21.72
CA LEU A 47 1.42 8.31 21.57
C LEU A 47 2.58 7.37 21.24
N LEU A 48 3.54 7.84 20.43
CA LEU A 48 4.69 7.06 19.96
C LEU A 48 6.00 7.55 20.58
N ALA A 49 5.92 8.19 21.75
CA ALA A 49 7.08 8.61 22.52
C ALA A 49 8.04 7.43 22.72
N ASN A 50 9.26 7.58 22.22
CA ASN A 50 10.30 6.58 22.31
C ASN A 50 11.68 7.25 22.46
N ASP A 51 12.63 6.53 23.04
CA ASP A 51 14.02 6.97 23.22
C ASP A 51 14.96 6.50 22.10
N GLN A 52 14.41 5.83 21.09
CA GLN A 52 15.16 5.15 20.02
C GLN A 52 15.20 5.93 18.70
N GLY A 53 14.53 7.09 18.64
CA GLY A 53 14.45 7.91 17.44
C GLY A 53 13.55 7.31 16.36
N TYR A 54 12.63 6.41 16.73
CA TYR A 54 11.63 5.88 15.79
C TYR A 54 10.65 6.96 15.39
N ASP A 55 10.24 6.87 14.13
CA ASP A 55 9.24 7.75 13.55
C ASP A 55 7.92 7.01 13.26
N ILE A 56 6.91 7.69 12.69
CA ILE A 56 5.63 7.02 12.41
C ILE A 56 5.75 5.92 11.34
N SER A 57 6.80 5.94 10.51
CA SER A 57 7.03 4.91 9.50
C SER A 57 7.34 3.56 10.15
N ASP A 58 8.01 3.54 11.30
CA ASP A 58 8.27 2.31 12.06
C ASP A 58 6.96 1.68 12.55
N ALA A 59 6.06 2.51 13.08
CA ALA A 59 4.73 2.09 13.51
C ALA A 59 3.83 1.61 12.35
N ALA A 60 4.05 2.10 11.12
CA ALA A 60 3.24 1.77 9.96
C ALA A 60 3.28 0.27 9.57
N THR A 61 4.29 -0.47 10.02
CA THR A 61 4.42 -1.93 9.78
C THR A 61 3.79 -2.78 10.88
N TRP A 62 3.46 -2.19 12.03
CA TRP A 62 3.04 -2.92 13.23
C TRP A 62 1.82 -3.81 12.99
N ALA A 63 0.83 -3.32 12.24
CA ALA A 63 -0.39 -4.07 11.93
C ALA A 63 -0.10 -5.42 11.24
N ASP A 64 0.87 -5.46 10.33
CA ASP A 64 1.27 -6.70 9.66
C ASP A 64 2.07 -7.63 10.59
N THR A 65 2.86 -7.08 11.50
CA THR A 65 3.65 -7.87 12.47
C THR A 65 2.78 -8.54 13.54
N ILE A 66 1.67 -7.92 13.94
CA ILE A 66 0.76 -8.46 14.97
C ILE A 66 -0.26 -9.43 14.38
N LYS A 67 -0.54 -9.37 13.08
CA LYS A 67 -1.51 -10.21 12.36
C LYS A 67 -1.39 -11.73 12.61
N PRO A 68 -0.18 -12.34 12.75
CA PRO A 68 -0.06 -13.75 13.14
C PRO A 68 -0.46 -14.02 14.60
N LYS A 69 -0.24 -13.05 15.49
CA LYS A 69 -0.57 -13.12 16.93
C LYS A 69 -2.03 -12.78 17.22
N MET A 70 -2.66 -11.97 16.37
CA MET A 70 -4.07 -11.56 16.45
C MET A 70 -4.80 -11.89 15.14
N PRO A 71 -5.10 -13.18 14.84
CA PRO A 71 -5.60 -13.59 13.52
C PRO A 71 -6.91 -12.93 13.09
N TRP A 72 -7.71 -12.45 14.03
CA TRP A 72 -8.96 -11.74 13.75
C TRP A 72 -8.75 -10.36 13.10
N THR A 73 -7.52 -9.81 13.13
CA THR A 73 -7.21 -8.56 12.43
C THR A 73 -6.94 -8.77 10.93
N LYS A 74 -6.70 -10.02 10.49
CA LYS A 74 -6.41 -10.35 9.08
C LYS A 74 -7.38 -9.72 8.08
N PRO A 75 -8.72 -9.78 8.28
CA PRO A 75 -9.68 -9.23 7.33
C PRO A 75 -9.66 -7.69 7.25
N TRP A 76 -9.01 -6.98 8.17
CA TRP A 76 -8.92 -5.51 8.11
C TRP A 76 -7.91 -5.01 7.07
N HIS A 77 -7.03 -5.89 6.58
CA HIS A 77 -5.98 -5.53 5.62
C HIS A 77 -6.48 -5.50 4.17
N TYR A 78 -7.70 -5.97 3.89
CA TYR A 78 -8.23 -6.06 2.53
C TYR A 78 -9.76 -6.00 2.53
N SER A 79 -10.33 -5.55 1.42
CA SER A 79 -11.75 -5.75 1.14
C SER A 79 -11.87 -6.81 0.04
N SER A 80 -12.62 -7.87 0.31
CA SER A 80 -12.88 -8.92 -0.68
C SER A 80 -14.13 -8.55 -1.47
N MET A 81 -14.02 -8.55 -2.80
CA MET A 81 -15.16 -8.38 -3.70
C MET A 81 -15.29 -9.64 -4.56
N SER A 82 -16.53 -10.07 -4.80
CA SER A 82 -16.78 -11.14 -5.74
C SER A 82 -16.55 -10.66 -7.18
N PHE A 83 -16.18 -11.60 -8.05
CA PHE A 83 -15.98 -11.32 -9.48
C PHE A 83 -17.20 -10.67 -10.13
N TRP A 84 -18.40 -11.07 -9.72
CA TRP A 84 -19.66 -10.55 -10.24
C TRP A 84 -19.95 -9.12 -9.76
N GLU A 85 -19.56 -8.76 -8.53
CA GLU A 85 -19.68 -7.38 -8.01
C GLU A 85 -18.79 -6.39 -8.76
N ILE A 86 -17.57 -6.79 -9.11
CA ILE A 86 -16.64 -5.96 -9.88
C ILE A 86 -17.23 -5.62 -11.25
N HIS A 87 -17.83 -6.60 -11.93
CA HIS A 87 -18.40 -6.41 -13.27
C HIS A 87 -19.64 -5.50 -13.25
N ILE A 88 -20.51 -5.63 -12.23
CA ILE A 88 -21.71 -4.80 -12.09
C ILE A 88 -21.36 -3.36 -11.72
N HIS A 89 -20.43 -3.13 -10.78
CA HIS A 89 -20.04 -1.77 -10.39
C HIS A 89 -19.38 -1.02 -11.56
N PHE A 90 -18.50 -1.70 -12.30
CA PHE A 90 -17.84 -1.12 -13.47
C PHE A 90 -18.83 -0.74 -14.59
N TRP A 91 -19.85 -1.57 -14.85
CA TRP A 91 -20.87 -1.26 -15.86
C TRP A 91 -21.87 -0.19 -15.41
N ARG A 92 -22.28 -0.18 -14.13
CA ARG A 92 -23.17 0.85 -13.56
C ARG A 92 -22.54 2.24 -13.51
N SER A 93 -21.22 2.35 -13.36
CA SER A 93 -20.55 3.66 -13.40
C SER A 93 -20.38 4.21 -14.82
N ARG A 94 -20.53 3.37 -15.86
CA ARG A 94 -20.32 3.75 -17.26
C ARG A 94 -21.62 4.00 -18.03
N LEU A 95 -22.70 3.33 -17.63
CA LEU A 95 -24.05 3.67 -18.05
C LEU A 95 -24.69 4.44 -16.89
N GLN A 96 -24.96 5.73 -17.02
CA GLN A 96 -25.71 6.50 -16.01
C GLN A 96 -27.18 6.03 -15.95
N ILE A 97 -27.42 4.81 -15.47
CA ILE A 97 -28.70 4.22 -15.09
C ILE A 97 -28.58 3.53 -13.73
#